data_AF-A0A2V5IPR2-F1
#
_entry.id   AF-A0A2V5IPR2-F1
#
_cell.length_a   1.000
_cell.length_b   1.000
_cell.length_c   1.000
_cell.angle_alpha   90.00
_cell.angle_beta   90.00
_cell.angle_gamma   90.00
#
_symmetry.space_group_name_H-M   'P 1'
#
loop_
_entity.id
_entity.type
_entity.pdbx_description
1 polymer ?
#
loop_
_entity_poly.entity_id
_entity_poly.type
_entity_poly.pdbx_seq_one_letter_code
_entity_poly.pdbx_strand_id
1 'polypeptide(L)'
;MPHDTAENALNVKFERACIKGDLQEVQRALASGQLSAEKLDTGLRLATRHAHPHIVAALFDAGVPMTPGAVGSLCGKDGGQQDPRVIRLFFDRGLNPRKCTTSRGEPLLRLFGSDCAREFLERGVDPNRCGPRKVSPLVSALGQVRKDGGAVFDLLVEYGATLDSGLFFNALVWATNSEIKARFLLSKGLDPNATTSAEWGTPLHAAVLFEHEEAIEALLAAGADPTARSECARFGDRSPTELAESRLQRCSESSGIKDTCQRILKLLTDVQVGHPPLATKRKINKQHAIVTKKSQVSEDAEAGLMAYRARVVRAPARITKNAPKKNQKDSANDGCVSSRTRSRTKSAS
;
A
#
# COMPACT_ATOMS: atom_id res chain seq x y z
N MET A 1 -24.79 30.56 34.63
CA MET A 1 -24.45 29.68 33.50
C MET A 1 -24.81 30.24 32.11
N PRO A 2 -24.41 31.48 31.70
CA PRO A 2 -24.63 31.96 30.32
C PRO A 2 -23.42 31.77 29.36
N HIS A 3 -22.20 31.56 29.88
CA HIS A 3 -21.01 31.40 29.02
C HIS A 3 -21.07 30.10 28.20
N ASP A 4 -21.54 29.02 28.82
CA ASP A 4 -21.57 27.65 28.28
C ASP A 4 -22.42 27.55 26.99
N THR A 5 -23.51 28.32 26.89
CA THR A 5 -24.40 28.29 25.72
C THR A 5 -23.85 29.08 24.54
N ALA A 6 -23.17 30.21 24.77
CA ALA A 6 -22.58 31.03 23.71
C ALA A 6 -21.32 30.36 23.11
N GLU A 7 -20.45 29.80 23.95
CA GLU A 7 -19.27 29.05 23.51
C GLU A 7 -19.67 27.80 22.70
N ASN A 8 -20.65 27.04 23.19
CA ASN A 8 -21.18 25.87 22.49
C ASN A 8 -21.83 26.26 21.14
N ALA A 9 -22.56 27.39 21.09
CA ALA A 9 -23.11 27.91 19.83
C ALA A 9 -22.02 28.29 18.81
N LEU A 10 -20.93 28.95 19.24
CA LEU A 10 -19.79 29.26 18.37
C LEU A 10 -19.13 27.98 17.85
N ASN A 11 -18.86 27.01 18.73
CA ASN A 11 -18.25 25.73 18.37
C ASN A 11 -19.09 24.96 17.33
N VAL A 12 -20.41 24.82 17.56
CA VAL A 12 -21.33 24.17 16.61
C VAL A 12 -21.39 24.91 15.27
N LYS A 13 -21.34 26.25 15.28
CA LYS A 13 -21.34 27.07 14.06
C LYS A 13 -20.04 26.88 13.25
N PHE A 14 -18.89 26.89 13.93
CA PHE A 14 -17.58 26.66 13.34
C PHE A 14 -17.43 25.25 12.72
N GLU A 15 -17.82 24.21 13.45
CA GLU A 15 -17.80 22.83 12.92
C GLU A 15 -18.71 22.68 11.69
N ARG A 16 -19.90 23.29 11.73
CA ARG A 16 -20.83 23.33 10.60
C ARG A 16 -20.27 24.09 9.40
N ALA A 17 -19.55 25.18 9.62
CA ALA A 17 -18.86 25.94 8.57
C ALA A 17 -17.76 25.09 7.91
N CYS A 18 -16.95 24.39 8.70
CA CYS A 18 -15.91 23.46 8.23
C CYS A 18 -16.50 22.30 7.39
N ILE A 19 -17.68 21.79 7.73
CA ILE A 19 -18.39 20.76 6.96
C ILE A 19 -18.93 21.33 5.64
N LYS A 20 -19.55 22.52 5.69
CA LYS A 20 -20.23 23.16 4.54
C LYS A 20 -19.30 23.82 3.53
N GLY A 21 -18.05 24.11 3.88
CA GLY A 21 -17.14 24.87 3.03
C GLY A 21 -17.26 26.40 3.19
N ASP A 22 -17.85 26.89 4.28
CA ASP A 22 -18.00 28.33 4.54
C ASP A 22 -16.70 28.91 5.12
N LEU A 23 -15.83 29.36 4.21
CA LEU A 23 -14.55 29.98 4.54
C LEU A 23 -14.72 31.28 5.35
N GLN A 24 -15.75 32.08 5.07
CA GLN A 24 -15.94 33.37 5.76
C GLN A 24 -16.34 33.17 7.22
N GLU A 25 -17.22 32.20 7.50
CA GLU A 25 -17.61 31.86 8.87
C GLU A 25 -16.43 31.22 9.63
N VAL A 26 -15.63 30.38 8.98
CA VAL A 26 -14.37 29.87 9.57
C VAL A 26 -13.42 31.01 9.91
N GLN A 27 -13.15 31.94 8.99
CA GLN A 27 -12.25 33.07 9.23
C GLN A 27 -12.76 33.98 10.35
N ARG A 28 -14.07 34.25 10.42
CA ARG A 28 -14.70 35.00 11.52
C ARG A 28 -14.57 34.29 12.87
N ALA A 29 -14.73 32.97 12.90
CA ALA A 29 -14.53 32.18 14.12
C ALA A 29 -13.06 32.13 14.55
N LEU A 30 -12.10 32.00 13.61
CA LEU A 30 -10.67 32.07 13.91
C LEU A 30 -10.26 33.45 14.46
N ALA A 31 -10.75 34.54 13.84
CA ALA A 31 -10.48 35.91 14.27
C ALA A 31 -11.04 36.24 15.67
N SER A 32 -12.01 35.46 16.18
CA SER A 32 -12.54 35.64 17.54
C SER A 32 -11.53 35.28 18.63
N GLY A 33 -10.56 34.41 18.34
CA GLY A 33 -9.62 33.87 19.34
C GLY A 33 -10.26 32.96 20.40
N GLN A 34 -11.55 32.64 20.32
CA GLN A 34 -12.31 31.92 21.35
C GLN A 34 -12.30 30.38 21.17
N LEU A 35 -11.71 29.86 20.09
CA LEU A 35 -11.69 28.43 19.80
C LEU A 35 -10.56 27.71 20.53
N SER A 36 -10.88 26.62 21.23
CA SER A 36 -9.87 25.75 21.85
C SER A 36 -9.06 24.97 20.81
N ALA A 37 -7.85 24.52 21.17
CA ALA A 37 -6.99 23.73 20.29
C ALA A 37 -7.67 22.42 19.82
N GLU A 38 -8.50 21.80 20.65
CA GLU A 38 -9.27 20.61 20.29
C GLU A 38 -10.35 20.92 19.24
N LYS A 39 -11.02 22.08 19.36
CA LYS A 39 -12.02 22.53 18.38
C LYS A 39 -11.36 22.90 17.06
N LEU A 40 -10.21 23.56 17.09
CA LEU A 40 -9.40 23.84 15.89
C LEU A 40 -8.97 22.57 15.15
N ASP A 41 -8.46 21.55 15.86
CA ASP A 41 -8.15 20.24 15.25
C ASP A 41 -9.42 19.55 14.71
N THR A 42 -10.54 19.64 15.44
CA THR A 42 -11.83 19.12 14.98
C THR A 42 -12.28 19.78 13.67
N GLY A 43 -12.16 21.10 13.55
CA GLY A 43 -12.41 21.83 12.31
C GLY A 43 -11.49 21.39 11.17
N LEU A 44 -10.19 21.21 11.44
CA LEU A 44 -9.21 20.75 10.46
C LEU A 44 -9.54 19.33 9.95
N ARG A 45 -9.89 18.40 10.85
CA ARG A 45 -10.32 17.04 10.49
C ARG A 45 -11.59 17.06 9.62
N LEU A 46 -12.57 17.91 9.96
CA LEU A 46 -13.82 18.04 9.20
C LEU A 46 -13.56 18.63 7.80
N ALA A 47 -12.85 19.76 7.71
CA ALA A 47 -12.51 20.40 6.43
C ALA A 47 -11.67 19.49 5.52
N THR A 48 -10.73 18.73 6.09
CA THR A 48 -9.92 17.74 5.37
C THR A 48 -10.78 16.57 4.86
N ARG A 49 -11.67 16.04 5.70
CA ARG A 49 -12.58 14.94 5.32
C ARG A 49 -13.55 15.35 4.21
N HIS A 50 -14.01 16.59 4.23
CA HIS A 50 -14.96 17.15 3.26
C HIS A 50 -14.28 17.81 2.05
N ALA A 51 -12.96 17.67 1.90
CA ALA A 51 -12.17 18.15 0.77
C ALA A 51 -12.33 19.68 0.51
N HIS A 52 -12.10 20.49 1.54
CA HIS A 52 -12.15 21.98 1.45
C HIS A 52 -10.75 22.62 1.52
N PRO A 53 -9.95 22.66 0.43
CA PRO A 53 -8.58 23.17 0.45
C PRO A 53 -8.39 24.55 1.09
N HIS A 54 -9.29 25.50 0.82
CA HIS A 54 -9.15 26.87 1.32
C HIS A 54 -9.36 26.98 2.84
N ILE A 55 -10.23 26.14 3.42
CA ILE A 55 -10.42 26.08 4.87
C ILE A 55 -9.23 25.38 5.53
N VAL A 56 -8.75 24.27 4.95
CA VAL A 56 -7.55 23.57 5.43
C VAL A 56 -6.34 24.52 5.41
N ALA A 57 -6.20 25.35 4.37
CA ALA A 57 -5.13 26.35 4.28
C ALA A 57 -5.26 27.40 5.39
N ALA A 58 -6.43 28.03 5.54
CA ALA A 58 -6.68 29.02 6.58
C ALA A 58 -6.44 28.49 8.01
N LEU A 59 -6.75 27.21 8.27
CA LEU A 59 -6.48 26.57 9.56
C LEU A 59 -4.97 26.34 9.78
N PHE A 60 -4.23 25.88 8.78
CA PHE A 60 -2.77 25.79 8.89
C PHE A 60 -2.10 27.17 8.98
N ASP A 61 -2.63 28.19 8.31
CA ASP A 61 -2.16 29.59 8.38
C ASP A 61 -2.41 30.20 9.77
N ALA A 62 -3.50 29.80 10.44
CA ALA A 62 -3.77 30.10 11.85
C ALA A 62 -2.92 29.28 12.85
N GLY A 63 -1.96 28.48 12.37
CA GLY A 63 -1.04 27.70 13.21
C GLY A 63 -1.63 26.43 13.81
N VAL A 64 -2.77 25.93 13.32
CA VAL A 64 -3.38 24.69 13.81
C VAL A 64 -2.44 23.50 13.54
N PRO A 65 -2.05 22.72 14.56
CA PRO A 65 -1.06 21.67 14.40
C PRO A 65 -1.58 20.50 13.57
N MET A 66 -0.71 19.93 12.74
CA MET A 66 -1.03 18.74 11.95
C MET A 66 -1.03 17.48 12.82
N THR A 67 -2.18 17.16 13.41
CA THR A 67 -2.34 15.96 14.25
C THR A 67 -2.41 14.68 13.42
N PRO A 68 -2.14 13.50 14.01
CA PRO A 68 -2.43 12.22 13.37
C PRO A 68 -3.91 12.03 13.00
N GLY A 69 -4.83 12.71 13.70
CA GLY A 69 -6.26 12.73 13.38
C GLY A 69 -6.57 13.53 12.11
N ALA A 70 -5.90 14.68 11.92
CA ALA A 70 -5.96 15.47 10.70
C ALA A 70 -5.40 14.69 9.50
N VAL A 71 -4.20 14.11 9.64
CA VAL A 71 -3.59 13.25 8.60
C VAL A 71 -4.49 12.07 8.28
N GLY A 72 -5.02 11.38 9.30
CA GLY A 72 -5.92 10.26 9.10
C GLY A 72 -7.25 10.62 8.42
N SER A 73 -7.66 11.90 8.44
CA SER A 73 -8.85 12.41 7.76
C SER A 73 -8.63 12.66 6.25
N LEU A 74 -7.39 12.57 5.75
CA LEU A 74 -7.09 12.63 4.31
C LEU A 74 -7.80 11.54 3.51
N CYS A 75 -8.19 10.40 4.13
CA CYS A 75 -8.99 9.36 3.47
C CYS A 75 -10.34 9.85 2.92
N GLY A 76 -10.75 11.07 3.24
CA GLY A 76 -11.96 11.70 2.76
C GLY A 76 -13.23 11.14 3.40
N LYS A 77 -14.36 11.67 2.97
CA LYS A 77 -15.67 11.13 3.30
C LYS A 77 -15.94 9.90 2.42
N ASP A 78 -16.51 8.86 3.04
CA ASP A 78 -17.01 7.65 2.36
C ASP A 78 -15.96 6.90 1.48
N GLY A 79 -14.66 7.15 1.68
CA GLY A 79 -13.55 6.32 1.22
C GLY A 79 -13.21 6.39 -0.27
N GLY A 80 -13.51 7.50 -0.96
CA GLY A 80 -13.17 7.63 -2.39
C GLY A 80 -13.10 9.03 -2.99
N GLN A 81 -13.55 10.08 -2.30
CA GLN A 81 -13.51 11.45 -2.81
C GLN A 81 -12.68 12.36 -1.90
N GLN A 82 -11.39 12.45 -2.21
CA GLN A 82 -10.49 13.48 -1.70
C GLN A 82 -9.99 14.31 -2.87
N ASP A 83 -9.76 15.60 -2.64
CA ASP A 83 -9.15 16.48 -3.63
C ASP A 83 -7.61 16.39 -3.51
N PRO A 84 -6.88 16.10 -4.61
CA PRO A 84 -5.42 16.08 -4.61
C PRO A 84 -4.77 17.37 -4.06
N ARG A 85 -5.44 18.54 -4.18
CA ARG A 85 -5.00 19.81 -3.59
C ARG A 85 -4.92 19.77 -2.06
N VAL A 86 -5.77 18.99 -1.38
CA VAL A 86 -5.69 18.83 0.09
C VAL A 86 -4.46 18.00 0.47
N ILE A 87 -4.19 16.92 -0.28
CA ILE A 87 -2.98 16.09 -0.06
C ILE A 87 -1.71 16.93 -0.31
N ARG A 88 -1.65 17.66 -1.44
CA ARG A 88 -0.58 18.63 -1.72
C ARG A 88 -0.34 19.57 -0.56
N LEU A 89 -1.38 20.27 -0.13
CA LEU A 89 -1.31 21.24 0.95
C LEU A 89 -0.76 20.64 2.26
N PHE A 90 -1.19 19.44 2.65
CA PHE A 90 -0.64 18.77 3.84
C PHE A 90 0.88 18.54 3.73
N PHE A 91 1.36 18.10 2.57
CA PHE A 91 2.80 17.94 2.33
C PHE A 91 3.56 19.26 2.24
N ASP A 92 2.97 20.27 1.61
CA ASP A 92 3.55 21.60 1.50
C ASP A 92 3.65 22.27 2.89
N ARG A 93 2.82 21.85 3.86
CA ARG A 93 2.93 22.17 5.31
C ARG A 93 3.74 21.16 6.13
N GLY A 94 4.52 20.30 5.49
CA GLY A 94 5.53 19.45 6.15
C GLY A 94 5.06 18.06 6.59
N LEU A 95 3.98 17.51 6.03
CA LEU A 95 3.59 16.11 6.27
C LEU A 95 4.74 15.16 5.91
N ASN A 96 5.23 14.38 6.89
CA ASN A 96 6.27 13.39 6.66
C ASN A 96 5.69 12.16 5.91
N PRO A 97 6.25 11.75 4.76
CA PRO A 97 5.77 10.59 3.98
C PRO A 97 5.64 9.29 4.79
N ARG A 98 6.52 9.06 5.78
CA ARG A 98 6.47 7.88 6.66
C ARG A 98 5.31 7.90 7.66
N LYS A 99 4.71 9.07 7.91
CA LYS A 99 3.57 9.28 8.82
C LYS A 99 2.22 9.36 8.10
N CYS A 100 2.16 9.16 6.79
CA CYS A 100 0.91 9.12 6.01
C CYS A 100 0.08 7.86 6.31
N THR A 101 -0.65 7.86 7.43
CA THR A 101 -1.51 6.76 7.87
C THR A 101 -2.87 7.25 8.37
N THR A 102 -3.88 6.39 8.25
CA THR A 102 -5.14 6.51 9.00
C THR A 102 -4.91 6.39 10.51
N SER A 103 -5.93 6.71 11.31
CA SER A 103 -5.94 6.50 12.77
C SER A 103 -5.73 5.03 13.19
N ARG A 104 -5.96 4.07 12.29
CA ARG A 104 -5.70 2.63 12.52
C ARG A 104 -4.29 2.18 12.07
N GLY A 105 -3.41 3.12 11.72
CA GLY A 105 -2.06 2.82 11.24
C GLY A 105 -1.97 2.30 9.81
N GLU A 106 -3.10 2.12 9.11
CA GLU A 106 -3.11 1.73 7.69
C GLU A 106 -2.55 2.87 6.83
N PRO A 107 -1.58 2.62 5.92
CA PRO A 107 -1.06 3.61 4.97
C PRO A 107 -2.18 4.27 4.17
N LEU A 108 -2.03 5.58 3.94
CA LEU A 108 -3.03 6.35 3.19
C LEU A 108 -3.06 5.96 1.71
N LEU A 109 -1.89 5.82 1.05
CA LEU A 109 -1.75 5.54 -0.38
C LEU A 109 -2.64 4.40 -0.91
N ARG A 110 -2.83 3.31 -0.14
CA ARG A 110 -3.66 2.15 -0.52
C ARG A 110 -5.18 2.40 -0.59
N LEU A 111 -5.63 3.64 -0.35
CA LEU A 111 -7.04 4.04 -0.27
C LEU A 111 -7.49 4.96 -1.42
N PHE A 112 -6.60 5.35 -2.33
CA PHE A 112 -6.86 6.42 -3.31
C PHE A 112 -6.84 5.96 -4.76
N GLY A 113 -7.58 6.70 -5.60
CA GLY A 113 -7.46 6.68 -7.06
C GLY A 113 -6.24 7.46 -7.58
N SER A 114 -6.06 7.45 -8.90
CA SER A 114 -4.80 7.83 -9.58
C SER A 114 -4.25 9.20 -9.19
N ASP A 115 -5.07 10.25 -9.22
CA ASP A 115 -4.60 11.62 -8.98
C ASP A 115 -4.13 11.82 -7.55
N CYS A 116 -4.87 11.32 -6.57
CA CYS A 116 -4.50 11.38 -5.17
C CYS A 116 -3.30 10.47 -4.86
N ALA A 117 -3.21 9.30 -5.49
CA ALA A 117 -2.06 8.40 -5.36
C ALA A 117 -0.77 9.06 -5.88
N ARG A 118 -0.84 9.75 -7.03
CA ARG A 118 0.26 10.50 -7.62
C ARG A 118 0.87 11.52 -6.64
N GLU A 119 0.05 12.30 -5.94
CA GLU A 119 0.53 13.30 -4.98
C GLU A 119 1.31 12.71 -3.79
N PHE A 120 0.95 11.51 -3.33
CA PHE A 120 1.71 10.78 -2.30
C PHE A 120 3.03 10.26 -2.86
N LEU A 121 3.00 9.69 -4.07
CA LEU A 121 4.15 9.05 -4.72
C LEU A 121 5.24 10.04 -5.14
N GLU A 122 4.86 11.16 -5.76
CA GLU A 122 5.75 12.27 -6.15
C GLU A 122 6.50 12.87 -4.94
N ARG A 123 5.98 12.65 -3.73
CA ARG A 123 6.55 13.12 -2.46
C ARG A 123 7.25 12.03 -1.65
N GLY A 124 7.53 10.88 -2.27
CA GLY A 124 8.34 9.82 -1.67
C GLY A 124 7.61 9.00 -0.60
N VAL A 125 6.29 8.86 -0.68
CA VAL A 125 5.59 7.79 0.05
C VAL A 125 5.95 6.45 -0.59
N ASP A 126 6.50 5.55 0.21
CA ASP A 126 6.88 4.19 -0.20
C ASP A 126 5.66 3.40 -0.71
N PRO A 127 5.64 2.98 -2.00
CA PRO A 127 4.53 2.23 -2.59
C PRO A 127 4.43 0.78 -2.09
N ASN A 128 5.44 0.27 -1.39
CA ASN A 128 5.46 -1.08 -0.83
C ASN A 128 5.02 -1.12 0.63
N ARG A 129 4.83 0.04 1.28
CA ARG A 129 4.52 0.11 2.70
C ARG A 129 3.17 -0.52 3.02
N CYS A 130 3.18 -1.60 3.78
CA CYS A 130 1.99 -2.26 4.32
C CYS A 130 1.57 -1.68 5.69
N GLY A 131 0.28 -1.78 5.99
CA GLY A 131 -0.29 -1.50 7.32
C GLY A 131 -0.39 -2.74 8.20
N PRO A 132 -1.01 -2.65 9.39
CA PRO A 132 -1.29 -3.79 10.27
C PRO A 132 -2.00 -4.96 9.59
N ARG A 133 -2.83 -4.70 8.57
CA ARG A 133 -3.50 -5.75 7.77
C ARG A 133 -2.58 -6.50 6.80
N LYS A 134 -1.31 -6.10 6.66
CA LYS A 134 -0.33 -6.65 5.70
C LYS A 134 -0.73 -6.56 4.21
N VAL A 135 -1.74 -5.77 3.87
CA VAL A 135 -2.18 -5.57 2.47
C VAL A 135 -1.41 -4.41 1.84
N SER A 136 -0.65 -4.68 0.78
CA SER A 136 0.10 -3.66 0.04
C SER A 136 -0.82 -2.69 -0.72
N PRO A 137 -0.33 -1.49 -1.09
CA PRO A 137 -1.03 -0.62 -2.04
C PRO A 137 -1.34 -1.32 -3.37
N LEU A 138 -0.42 -2.15 -3.88
CA LEU A 138 -0.56 -2.84 -5.15
C LEU A 138 -1.70 -3.89 -5.13
N VAL A 139 -1.86 -4.64 -4.03
CA VAL A 139 -3.02 -5.53 -3.83
C VAL A 139 -4.33 -4.74 -3.74
N SER A 140 -4.31 -3.53 -3.16
CA SER A 140 -5.48 -2.63 -3.16
C SER A 140 -5.88 -2.20 -4.57
N ALA A 141 -4.89 -1.81 -5.38
CA ALA A 141 -5.07 -1.39 -6.77
C ALA A 141 -5.55 -2.53 -7.68
N LEU A 142 -5.04 -3.76 -7.45
CA LEU A 142 -5.54 -4.98 -8.11
C LEU A 142 -7.06 -5.19 -7.87
N GLY A 143 -7.56 -4.75 -6.71
CA GLY A 143 -8.99 -4.73 -6.40
C GLY A 143 -9.80 -3.68 -7.19
N GLN A 144 -9.16 -2.65 -7.76
CA GLN A 144 -9.80 -1.60 -8.54
C GLN A 144 -9.72 -1.79 -10.06
N VAL A 145 -8.90 -2.70 -10.59
CA VAL A 145 -8.66 -2.92 -12.04
C VAL A 145 -9.92 -2.88 -12.91
N ARG A 146 -11.03 -3.47 -12.44
CA ARG A 146 -12.31 -3.46 -13.18
C ARG A 146 -12.93 -2.05 -13.36
N LYS A 147 -12.62 -1.11 -12.46
CA LYS A 147 -13.13 0.27 -12.44
C LYS A 147 -12.20 1.26 -13.15
N ASP A 148 -10.88 1.09 -13.00
CA ASP A 148 -9.87 2.06 -13.45
C ASP A 148 -8.92 1.52 -14.54
N GLY A 149 -9.17 0.32 -15.06
CA GLY A 149 -8.31 -0.35 -16.03
C GLY A 149 -6.93 -0.76 -15.48
N GLY A 150 -6.71 -0.62 -14.18
CA GLY A 150 -5.39 -0.77 -13.55
C GLY A 150 -4.56 0.51 -13.53
N ALA A 151 -5.13 1.69 -13.79
CA ALA A 151 -4.40 2.96 -13.78
C ALA A 151 -3.65 3.24 -12.47
N VAL A 152 -4.25 2.94 -11.30
CA VAL A 152 -3.56 3.06 -10.00
C VAL A 152 -2.45 2.02 -9.85
N PHE A 153 -2.67 0.81 -10.38
CA PHE A 153 -1.69 -0.28 -10.30
C PHE A 153 -0.44 0.06 -11.10
N ASP A 154 -0.60 0.55 -12.32
CA ASP A 154 0.52 0.93 -13.19
C ASP A 154 1.29 2.12 -12.64
N LEU A 155 0.61 3.12 -12.08
CA LEU A 155 1.23 4.23 -11.37
C LEU A 155 2.05 3.75 -10.15
N LEU A 156 1.56 2.77 -9.39
CA LEU A 156 2.32 2.20 -8.28
C LEU A 156 3.59 1.48 -8.77
N VAL A 157 3.50 0.72 -9.86
CA VAL A 157 4.65 0.03 -10.47
C VAL A 157 5.68 1.03 -11.03
N GLU A 158 5.23 2.11 -11.69
CA GLU A 158 6.08 3.21 -12.18
C GLU A 158 6.95 3.80 -11.06
N TYR A 159 6.39 3.94 -9.85
CA TYR A 159 7.08 4.46 -8.67
C TYR A 159 7.80 3.39 -7.83
N GLY A 160 7.93 2.15 -8.32
CA GLY A 160 8.73 1.09 -7.70
C GLY A 160 7.97 0.17 -6.73
N ALA A 161 6.66 -0.01 -6.92
CA ALA A 161 5.95 -1.12 -6.27
C ALA A 161 6.52 -2.48 -6.74
N THR A 162 6.75 -3.38 -5.80
CA THR A 162 7.25 -4.74 -6.05
C THR A 162 6.15 -5.55 -6.74
N LEU A 163 6.47 -6.07 -7.92
CA LEU A 163 5.58 -6.91 -8.72
C LEU A 163 5.94 -8.38 -8.46
N ASP A 164 5.23 -9.04 -7.54
CA ASP A 164 5.52 -10.41 -7.10
C ASP A 164 4.39 -11.42 -7.40
N SER A 165 4.74 -12.71 -7.50
CA SER A 165 3.80 -13.80 -7.83
C SER A 165 2.72 -14.05 -6.76
N GLY A 166 2.89 -13.54 -5.53
CA GLY A 166 1.85 -13.52 -4.50
C GLY A 166 0.66 -12.63 -4.84
N LEU A 167 0.76 -11.78 -5.87
CA LEU A 167 -0.40 -11.08 -6.42
C LEU A 167 -1.44 -12.05 -7.02
N PHE A 168 -1.03 -13.20 -7.58
CA PHE A 168 -1.98 -14.21 -8.06
C PHE A 168 -2.79 -14.85 -6.94
N PHE A 169 -2.21 -15.06 -5.75
CA PHE A 169 -2.97 -15.50 -4.57
C PHE A 169 -4.09 -14.51 -4.24
N ASN A 170 -3.78 -13.20 -4.25
CA ASN A 170 -4.76 -12.13 -4.04
C ASN A 170 -5.78 -12.00 -5.19
N ALA A 171 -5.40 -12.41 -6.41
CA ALA A 171 -6.26 -12.41 -7.59
C ALA A 171 -7.24 -13.59 -7.65
N LEU A 172 -6.95 -14.71 -6.97
CA LEU A 172 -7.64 -15.99 -7.17
C LEU A 172 -8.30 -16.58 -5.92
N VAL A 173 -7.84 -16.27 -4.70
CA VAL A 173 -8.31 -16.95 -3.47
C VAL A 173 -9.44 -16.19 -2.76
N TRP A 174 -9.42 -14.86 -2.81
CA TRP A 174 -10.36 -13.98 -2.07
C TRP A 174 -11.03 -12.95 -2.99
N ALA A 175 -11.09 -13.25 -4.29
CA ALA A 175 -11.37 -12.28 -5.33
C ALA A 175 -12.74 -12.47 -5.97
N THR A 176 -13.44 -11.36 -6.17
CA THR A 176 -14.41 -11.23 -7.27
C THR A 176 -13.68 -10.82 -8.55
N ASN A 177 -14.20 -11.23 -9.71
CA ASN A 177 -13.61 -10.96 -11.04
C ASN A 177 -12.17 -11.51 -11.17
N SER A 178 -11.97 -12.75 -10.72
CA SER A 178 -10.67 -13.44 -10.69
C SER A 178 -10.02 -13.53 -12.07
N GLU A 179 -10.82 -13.79 -13.11
CA GLU A 179 -10.40 -13.74 -14.52
C GLU A 179 -9.77 -12.39 -14.90
N ILE A 180 -10.48 -11.28 -14.71
CA ILE A 180 -9.99 -9.93 -15.05
C ILE A 180 -8.66 -9.65 -14.35
N LYS A 181 -8.53 -10.02 -13.08
CA LYS A 181 -7.29 -9.84 -12.31
C LYS A 181 -6.17 -10.75 -12.79
N ALA A 182 -6.46 -12.01 -13.11
CA ALA A 182 -5.48 -12.94 -13.65
C ALA A 182 -4.96 -12.47 -15.02
N ARG A 183 -5.85 -12.16 -15.97
CA ARG A 183 -5.48 -11.59 -17.28
C ARG A 183 -4.69 -10.29 -17.14
N PHE A 184 -5.08 -9.42 -16.20
CA PHE A 184 -4.35 -8.18 -15.95
C PHE A 184 -2.92 -8.46 -15.45
N LEU A 185 -2.74 -9.30 -14.43
CA LEU A 185 -1.40 -9.67 -13.92
C LEU A 185 -0.54 -10.35 -15.00
N LEU A 186 -1.11 -11.25 -15.80
CA LEU A 186 -0.43 -11.87 -16.94
C LEU A 186 0.03 -10.83 -17.97
N SER A 187 -0.78 -9.80 -18.24
CA SER A 187 -0.36 -8.69 -19.13
C SER A 187 0.74 -7.79 -18.55
N LYS A 188 0.99 -7.85 -17.22
CA LYS A 188 2.16 -7.25 -16.57
C LYS A 188 3.38 -8.18 -16.54
N GLY A 189 3.30 -9.35 -17.17
CA GLY A 189 4.43 -10.27 -17.33
C GLY A 189 4.78 -11.10 -16.11
N LEU A 190 3.84 -11.28 -15.16
CA LEU A 190 4.02 -12.27 -14.10
C LEU A 190 4.03 -13.69 -14.70
N ASP A 191 4.97 -14.52 -14.25
CA ASP A 191 5.08 -15.92 -14.64
C ASP A 191 3.86 -16.72 -14.13
N PRO A 192 3.05 -17.33 -15.02
CA PRO A 192 1.90 -18.15 -14.62
C PRO A 192 2.26 -19.44 -13.87
N ASN A 193 3.53 -19.84 -13.86
CA ASN A 193 4.02 -21.04 -13.18
C ASN A 193 4.68 -20.76 -11.82
N ALA A 194 5.00 -19.50 -11.51
CA ALA A 194 5.67 -19.15 -10.27
C ALA A 194 4.76 -19.37 -9.05
N THR A 195 5.24 -20.09 -8.05
CA THR A 195 4.51 -20.38 -6.80
C THR A 195 4.00 -19.09 -6.15
N THR A 196 2.69 -19.02 -5.91
CA THR A 196 2.02 -17.85 -5.32
C THR A 196 2.31 -17.70 -3.83
N SER A 197 2.43 -18.82 -3.12
CA SER A 197 2.91 -18.91 -1.73
C SER A 197 3.13 -20.38 -1.35
N ALA A 198 3.85 -20.61 -0.25
CA ALA A 198 4.14 -21.94 0.28
C ALA A 198 2.89 -22.76 0.70
N GLU A 199 1.73 -22.13 0.88
CA GLU A 199 0.48 -22.86 1.17
C GLU A 199 -0.29 -23.23 -0.11
N TRP A 200 -0.27 -22.39 -1.16
CA TRP A 200 -1.24 -22.45 -2.26
C TRP A 200 -0.67 -22.84 -3.64
N GLY A 201 0.63 -23.12 -3.76
CA GLY A 201 1.21 -23.63 -5.00
C GLY A 201 1.18 -22.60 -6.14
N THR A 202 1.17 -23.07 -7.39
CA THR A 202 1.10 -22.20 -8.60
C THR A 202 -0.28 -21.54 -8.74
N PRO A 203 -0.41 -20.45 -9.53
CA PRO A 203 -1.70 -19.81 -9.81
C PRO A 203 -2.78 -20.79 -10.29
N LEU A 204 -2.39 -21.79 -11.08
CA LEU A 204 -3.31 -22.79 -11.62
C LEU A 204 -3.87 -23.72 -10.52
N HIS A 205 -3.09 -24.06 -9.48
CA HIS A 205 -3.63 -24.80 -8.32
C HIS A 205 -4.71 -24.01 -7.59
N ALA A 206 -4.50 -22.71 -7.39
CA ALA A 206 -5.48 -21.84 -6.76
C ALA A 206 -6.74 -21.73 -7.63
N ALA A 207 -6.60 -21.48 -8.93
CA ALA A 207 -7.73 -21.36 -9.85
C ALA A 207 -8.57 -22.65 -9.94
N VAL A 208 -7.94 -23.83 -9.93
CA VAL A 208 -8.61 -25.14 -9.85
C VAL A 208 -9.34 -25.33 -8.53
N LEU A 209 -8.74 -24.97 -7.40
CA LEU A 209 -9.36 -25.15 -6.09
C LEU A 209 -10.60 -24.27 -5.89
N PHE A 210 -10.59 -23.05 -6.45
CA PHE A 210 -11.69 -22.07 -6.37
C PHE A 210 -12.64 -22.11 -7.57
N GLU A 211 -12.50 -23.09 -8.45
CA GLU A 211 -13.40 -23.33 -9.59
C GLU A 211 -13.54 -22.12 -10.53
N HIS A 212 -12.43 -21.44 -10.80
CA HIS A 212 -12.38 -20.24 -11.65
C HIS A 212 -12.05 -20.60 -13.10
N GLU A 213 -13.02 -21.19 -13.82
CA GLU A 213 -12.88 -21.70 -15.20
C GLU A 213 -12.24 -20.68 -16.16
N GLU A 214 -12.69 -19.43 -16.18
CA GLU A 214 -12.16 -18.40 -17.10
C GLU A 214 -10.76 -17.94 -16.70
N ALA A 215 -10.40 -18.03 -15.41
CA ALA A 215 -9.04 -17.77 -14.94
C ALA A 215 -8.10 -18.94 -15.24
N ILE A 216 -8.60 -20.18 -15.22
CA ILE A 216 -7.88 -21.38 -15.67
C ILE A 216 -7.56 -21.24 -17.16
N GLU A 217 -8.55 -20.91 -18.00
CA GLU A 217 -8.33 -20.64 -19.43
C GLU A 217 -7.29 -19.52 -19.65
N ALA A 218 -7.40 -18.40 -18.92
CA ALA A 218 -6.46 -17.30 -19.03
C ALA A 218 -5.02 -17.70 -18.66
N LEU A 219 -4.84 -18.50 -17.61
CA LEU A 219 -3.54 -19.01 -17.17
C LEU A 219 -2.96 -20.01 -18.17
N LEU A 220 -3.76 -20.97 -18.65
CA LEU A 220 -3.36 -21.97 -19.64
C LEU A 220 -2.95 -21.31 -20.97
N ALA A 221 -3.74 -20.35 -21.46
CA ALA A 221 -3.43 -19.57 -22.67
C ALA A 221 -2.14 -18.75 -22.53
N ALA A 222 -1.73 -18.40 -21.32
CA ALA A 222 -0.45 -17.75 -21.03
C ALA A 222 0.73 -18.72 -20.78
N GLY A 223 0.50 -20.04 -20.86
CA GLY A 223 1.52 -21.07 -20.67
C GLY A 223 1.68 -21.56 -19.22
N ALA A 224 0.62 -21.51 -18.40
CA ALA A 224 0.57 -22.28 -17.17
C ALA A 224 0.64 -23.79 -17.48
N ASP A 225 1.51 -24.51 -16.79
CA ASP A 225 1.67 -25.95 -16.92
C ASP A 225 0.68 -26.69 -16.00
N PRO A 226 -0.30 -27.44 -16.55
CA PRO A 226 -1.27 -28.20 -15.76
C PRO A 226 -0.64 -29.39 -15.02
N THR A 227 0.59 -29.77 -15.34
CA THR A 227 1.38 -30.82 -14.69
C THR A 227 2.39 -30.27 -13.68
N ALA A 228 2.49 -28.94 -13.51
CA ALA A 228 3.47 -28.30 -12.62
C ALA A 228 3.31 -28.78 -11.18
N ARG A 229 4.31 -29.48 -10.66
CA ARG A 229 4.36 -29.92 -9.26
C ARG A 229 4.96 -28.82 -8.38
N SER A 230 4.19 -28.36 -7.39
CA SER A 230 4.65 -27.37 -6.41
C SER A 230 4.43 -27.91 -5.01
N GLU A 231 5.50 -28.28 -4.32
CA GLU A 231 5.44 -28.63 -2.90
C GLU A 231 4.81 -27.48 -2.10
N CYS A 232 3.59 -27.70 -1.63
CA CYS A 232 2.85 -26.71 -0.86
C CYS A 232 1.97 -27.37 0.19
N ALA A 233 1.78 -26.67 1.32
CA ALA A 233 1.16 -27.25 2.51
C ALA A 233 -0.27 -27.78 2.28
N ARG A 234 -1.01 -27.23 1.28
CA ARG A 234 -2.40 -27.61 1.01
C ARG A 234 -2.55 -28.76 0.03
N PHE A 235 -1.64 -28.93 -0.93
CA PHE A 235 -1.79 -29.92 -2.00
C PHE A 235 -0.78 -31.06 -1.95
N GLY A 236 0.36 -30.89 -1.26
CA GLY A 236 1.47 -31.83 -1.29
C GLY A 236 2.33 -31.61 -2.54
N ASP A 237 2.67 -32.69 -3.23
CA ASP A 237 3.38 -32.71 -4.53
C ASP A 237 2.44 -32.76 -5.75
N ARG A 238 1.12 -32.89 -5.53
CA ARG A 238 0.10 -32.96 -6.58
C ARG A 238 0.12 -31.73 -7.48
N SER A 239 0.07 -31.97 -8.78
CA SER A 239 -0.15 -30.99 -9.85
C SER A 239 -1.60 -30.47 -9.90
N PRO A 240 -1.87 -29.39 -10.65
CA PRO A 240 -3.23 -28.89 -10.90
C PRO A 240 -4.20 -29.95 -11.46
N THR A 241 -3.74 -30.81 -12.39
CA THR A 241 -4.56 -31.91 -12.93
C THR A 241 -4.86 -32.98 -11.88
N GLU A 242 -3.87 -33.48 -11.15
CA GLU A 242 -4.06 -34.46 -10.07
C GLU A 242 -4.96 -33.89 -8.95
N LEU A 243 -4.91 -32.58 -8.70
CA LEU A 243 -5.83 -31.89 -7.79
C LEU A 243 -7.28 -31.89 -8.31
N ALA A 244 -7.51 -31.60 -9.59
CA ALA A 244 -8.84 -31.64 -10.22
C ALA A 244 -9.43 -33.06 -10.21
N GLU A 245 -8.65 -34.08 -10.56
CA GLU A 245 -9.03 -35.50 -10.48
C GLU A 245 -9.40 -35.91 -9.05
N SER A 246 -8.56 -35.54 -8.07
CA SER A 246 -8.80 -35.83 -6.66
C SER A 246 -10.06 -35.15 -6.12
N ARG A 247 -10.43 -33.96 -6.63
CA ARG A 247 -11.72 -33.32 -6.34
C ARG A 247 -12.88 -34.11 -6.96
N LEU A 248 -12.79 -34.46 -8.24
CA LEU A 248 -13.84 -35.18 -8.97
C LEU A 248 -14.17 -36.54 -8.32
N GLN A 249 -13.14 -37.29 -7.90
CA GLN A 249 -13.30 -38.57 -7.18
C GLN A 249 -14.02 -38.43 -5.83
N ARG A 250 -14.02 -37.24 -5.23
CA ARG A 250 -14.64 -36.96 -3.92
C ARG A 250 -16.05 -36.34 -4.04
N CYS A 251 -16.54 -36.08 -5.25
CA CYS A 251 -17.88 -35.56 -5.49
C CYS A 251 -18.93 -36.68 -5.43
N SER A 252 -20.04 -36.43 -4.72
CA SER A 252 -21.23 -37.29 -4.80
C SER A 252 -21.94 -37.12 -6.15
N GLU A 253 -22.70 -38.13 -6.58
CA GLU A 253 -23.25 -38.19 -7.94
C GLU A 253 -24.34 -37.18 -8.25
N SER A 254 -24.94 -36.55 -7.23
CA SER A 254 -26.05 -35.58 -7.35
C SER A 254 -25.59 -34.13 -7.08
N SER A 255 -24.37 -33.79 -7.49
CA SER A 255 -23.73 -32.51 -7.17
C SER A 255 -23.25 -31.79 -8.42
N GLY A 256 -23.71 -30.55 -8.63
CA GLY A 256 -23.21 -29.69 -9.72
C GLY A 256 -21.71 -29.37 -9.64
N ILE A 257 -21.07 -29.63 -8.48
CA ILE A 257 -19.61 -29.58 -8.31
C ILE A 257 -18.94 -30.67 -9.18
N LYS A 258 -19.60 -31.81 -9.42
CA LYS A 258 -19.11 -32.89 -10.30
C LYS A 258 -18.96 -32.38 -11.73
N ASP A 259 -19.97 -31.67 -12.25
CA ASP A 259 -19.94 -31.10 -13.61
C ASP A 259 -18.86 -30.02 -13.74
N THR A 260 -18.71 -29.15 -12.74
CA THR A 260 -17.65 -28.13 -12.70
C THR A 260 -16.26 -28.77 -12.65
N CYS A 261 -16.06 -29.82 -11.83
CA CYS A 261 -14.79 -30.55 -11.79
C CYS A 261 -14.50 -31.27 -13.12
N GLN A 262 -15.52 -31.77 -13.84
CA GLN A 262 -15.36 -32.35 -15.17
C GLN A 262 -14.97 -31.30 -16.22
N ARG A 263 -15.59 -30.11 -16.22
CA ARG A 263 -15.20 -29.00 -17.12
C ARG A 263 -13.77 -28.56 -16.86
N ILE A 264 -13.40 -28.36 -15.59
CA ILE A 264 -12.04 -28.00 -15.18
C ILE A 264 -11.02 -29.06 -15.62
N LEU A 265 -11.30 -30.34 -15.36
CA LEU A 265 -10.40 -31.42 -15.78
C LEU A 265 -10.22 -31.43 -17.29
N LYS A 266 -11.31 -31.27 -18.05
CA LYS A 266 -11.26 -31.16 -19.51
C LYS A 266 -10.39 -29.99 -19.98
N LEU A 267 -10.54 -28.79 -19.39
CA LEU A 267 -9.70 -27.63 -19.72
C LEU A 267 -8.20 -27.92 -19.50
N LEU A 268 -7.86 -28.64 -18.43
CA LEU A 268 -6.47 -29.00 -18.10
C LEU A 268 -5.92 -30.09 -19.06
N THR A 269 -6.74 -31.02 -19.54
CA THR A 269 -6.33 -32.09 -20.45
C THR A 269 -6.31 -31.68 -21.92
N ASP A 270 -7.25 -30.85 -22.37
CA ASP A 270 -7.36 -30.47 -23.80
C ASP A 270 -6.11 -29.70 -24.28
N VAL A 271 -5.46 -28.94 -23.39
CA VAL A 271 -4.18 -28.25 -23.63
C VAL A 271 -3.03 -29.23 -23.94
N GLN A 272 -3.10 -30.47 -23.45
CA GLN A 272 -2.09 -31.51 -23.72
C GLN A 272 -2.21 -32.10 -25.14
N VAL A 273 -3.33 -31.88 -25.84
CA VAL A 273 -3.66 -32.55 -27.11
C VAL A 273 -3.50 -31.65 -28.33
N GLY A 274 -3.52 -30.32 -28.21
CA GLY A 274 -3.33 -29.46 -29.39
C GLY A 274 -3.19 -27.96 -29.19
N HIS A 275 -1.95 -27.48 -28.99
CA HIS A 275 -1.34 -26.42 -29.80
C HIS A 275 0.14 -26.22 -29.39
N PRO A 276 1.08 -25.95 -30.31
CA PRO A 276 2.41 -25.48 -29.91
C PRO A 276 2.28 -24.11 -29.21
N PRO A 277 3.06 -23.84 -28.16
CA PRO A 277 2.96 -22.58 -27.43
C PRO A 277 3.25 -21.40 -28.36
N LEU A 278 2.39 -20.36 -28.31
CA LEU A 278 2.63 -19.10 -28.99
C LEU A 278 3.98 -18.54 -28.53
N ALA A 279 4.96 -18.57 -29.43
CA ALA A 279 6.36 -18.40 -29.07
C ALA A 279 6.73 -16.93 -28.80
N THR A 280 6.40 -16.41 -27.62
CA THR A 280 7.06 -15.23 -27.02
C THR A 280 8.49 -15.55 -26.53
N LYS A 281 9.23 -16.39 -27.28
CA LYS A 281 10.69 -16.51 -27.18
C LYS A 281 11.36 -15.29 -27.80
N ARG A 282 11.13 -14.10 -27.23
CA ARG A 282 12.00 -12.96 -27.47
C ARG A 282 13.27 -13.18 -26.65
N LYS A 283 14.28 -13.81 -27.27
CA LYS A 283 15.62 -14.00 -26.68
C LYS A 283 16.17 -12.65 -26.21
N ILE A 284 16.11 -12.36 -24.91
CA ILE A 284 16.94 -11.32 -24.31
C ILE A 284 18.31 -11.96 -24.06
N ASN A 285 19.17 -11.86 -25.08
CA ASN A 285 20.56 -12.29 -24.97
C ASN A 285 21.26 -11.45 -23.88
N LYS A 286 21.87 -12.11 -22.90
CA LYS A 286 22.82 -11.44 -22.01
C LYS A 286 24.11 -11.13 -22.79
N GLN A 287 24.26 -9.89 -23.23
CA GLN A 287 25.57 -9.28 -23.48
C GLN A 287 25.43 -7.75 -23.40
N HIS A 288 26.42 -7.09 -22.79
CA HIS A 288 26.37 -5.66 -22.46
C HIS A 288 26.51 -4.77 -23.70
N ALA A 289 25.82 -3.62 -23.71
CA ALA A 289 26.39 -2.36 -24.20
C ALA A 289 25.56 -1.16 -23.72
N ILE A 290 26.22 -0.19 -23.08
CA ILE A 290 25.71 1.18 -22.94
C ILE A 290 25.91 1.86 -24.31
N VAL A 291 24.84 2.09 -25.08
CA VAL A 291 24.87 3.03 -26.21
C VAL A 291 23.59 3.85 -26.22
N THR A 292 23.74 5.15 -26.00
CA THR A 292 22.72 6.17 -26.17
C THR A 292 22.31 6.33 -27.63
N LYS A 293 21.02 6.50 -27.89
CA LYS A 293 20.56 7.33 -29.02
C LYS A 293 19.31 8.13 -28.63
N LYS A 294 19.44 9.45 -28.76
CA LYS A 294 18.39 10.43 -28.45
C LYS A 294 17.22 10.29 -29.44
N SER A 295 16.00 10.48 -28.94
CA SER A 295 14.86 11.01 -29.71
C SER A 295 14.24 12.12 -28.86
N GLN A 296 14.15 13.33 -29.41
CA GLN A 296 13.84 14.55 -28.66
C GLN A 296 12.38 14.60 -28.18
N VAL A 297 12.18 14.61 -26.86
CA VAL A 297 10.97 15.17 -26.21
C VAL A 297 11.41 15.87 -24.91
N SER A 298 11.17 17.19 -24.84
CA SER A 298 11.29 18.09 -23.67
C SER A 298 12.63 18.14 -22.92
N GLU A 299 13.46 19.14 -23.26
CA GLU A 299 14.64 19.54 -22.46
C GLU A 299 14.25 20.20 -21.12
N ASP A 300 12.99 20.63 -20.94
CA ASP A 300 12.47 21.24 -19.70
C ASP A 300 12.41 20.25 -18.53
N ALA A 301 12.15 18.96 -18.80
CA ALA A 301 12.07 17.92 -17.78
C ALA A 301 13.44 17.60 -17.15
N GLU A 302 14.51 17.56 -17.96
CA GLU A 302 15.88 17.38 -17.46
C GLU A 302 16.36 18.62 -16.70
N ALA A 303 15.99 19.83 -17.14
CA ALA A 303 16.30 21.06 -16.42
C ALA A 303 15.71 21.07 -14.99
N GLY A 304 14.47 20.61 -14.81
CA GLY A 304 13.84 20.45 -13.50
C GLY A 304 14.58 19.47 -12.58
N LEU A 305 14.95 18.30 -13.09
CA LEU A 305 15.63 17.26 -12.31
C LEU A 305 17.06 17.66 -11.91
N MET A 306 17.77 18.38 -12.79
CA MET A 306 19.10 18.92 -12.49
C MET A 306 19.05 20.10 -11.51
N ALA A 307 18.05 20.99 -11.62
CA ALA A 307 17.83 22.08 -10.67
C ALA A 307 17.53 21.56 -9.24
N TYR A 308 16.80 20.44 -9.12
CA TYR A 308 16.58 19.75 -7.85
C TYR A 308 17.90 19.22 -7.26
N ARG A 309 18.69 18.47 -8.04
CA ARG A 309 19.99 17.93 -7.60
C ARG A 309 20.99 19.03 -7.21
N ALA A 310 20.99 20.16 -7.90
CA ALA A 310 21.86 21.30 -7.60
C ALA A 310 21.51 22.00 -6.26
N ARG A 311 20.24 22.02 -5.85
CA ARG A 311 19.81 22.61 -4.55
C ARG A 311 20.25 21.76 -3.35
N VAL A 312 20.27 20.43 -3.49
CA VAL A 312 20.61 19.51 -2.38
C VAL A 312 22.10 19.56 -2.01
N VAL A 313 22.98 19.99 -2.92
CA VAL A 313 24.45 20.02 -2.72
C VAL A 313 24.96 21.39 -2.23
N ARG A 314 24.10 22.41 -2.10
CA ARG A 314 24.50 23.77 -1.67
C ARG A 314 23.67 24.32 -0.50
N ALA A 315 23.94 23.83 0.70
CA ALA A 315 23.78 24.59 1.94
C ALA A 315 24.99 24.28 2.87
N PRO A 316 25.65 25.28 3.48
CA PRO A 316 26.99 25.10 4.05
C PRO A 316 26.97 24.62 5.50
N ALA A 317 28.00 23.84 5.86
CA ALA A 317 28.36 23.65 7.26
C ALA A 317 29.12 24.88 7.79
N ARG A 318 28.74 25.41 8.97
CA ARG A 318 29.68 25.80 10.05
C ARG A 318 28.99 26.37 11.31
N ILE A 319 29.26 25.70 12.44
CA ILE A 319 29.75 26.25 13.72
C ILE A 319 28.85 27.20 14.54
N THR A 320 28.55 26.75 15.76
CA THR A 320 28.99 27.47 16.98
C THR A 320 29.84 26.54 17.86
N LYS A 321 30.90 27.09 18.46
CA LYS A 321 31.77 26.39 19.42
C LYS A 321 31.21 26.57 20.83
N ASN A 322 31.50 25.64 21.75
CA ASN A 322 32.04 26.02 23.07
C ASN A 322 32.61 24.82 23.86
N ALA A 323 33.87 24.97 24.27
CA ALA A 323 34.58 24.27 25.34
C ALA A 323 35.54 25.33 25.93
N PRO A 324 35.89 25.34 27.24
CA PRO A 324 36.83 24.37 27.87
C PRO A 324 36.37 23.98 29.30
N LYS A 325 37.12 23.35 30.24
CA LYS A 325 38.54 22.96 30.41
C LYS A 325 38.66 21.47 30.83
N LYS A 326 39.90 21.03 31.10
CA LYS A 326 40.29 19.75 31.75
C LYS A 326 40.52 19.93 33.25
N ASN A 327 40.54 18.82 33.99
CA ASN A 327 41.50 18.39 35.04
C ASN A 327 41.31 16.85 35.16
N GLN A 328 42.23 15.96 34.73
CA GLN A 328 43.43 15.45 35.45
C GLN A 328 43.14 15.08 36.91
N LYS A 329 43.11 13.78 37.29
CA LYS A 329 44.23 12.87 37.73
C LYS A 329 43.87 12.39 39.16
N ASP A 330 44.28 11.26 39.75
CA ASP A 330 45.19 10.13 39.45
C ASP A 330 44.73 8.88 40.27
N SER A 331 45.23 7.67 39.95
CA SER A 331 45.42 6.50 40.86
C SER A 331 44.19 5.81 41.53
N ALA A 332 44.27 4.60 42.11
CA ALA A 332 45.00 3.35 41.78
C ALA A 332 44.46 2.17 42.64
N ASN A 333 44.68 0.94 42.16
CA ASN A 333 44.84 -0.33 42.89
C ASN A 333 43.75 -1.01 43.76
N ASP A 334 43.79 -2.35 43.62
CA ASP A 334 43.56 -3.43 44.60
C ASP A 334 42.18 -3.72 45.22
N GLY A 335 41.96 -5.03 45.47
CA GLY A 335 40.84 -5.52 46.30
C GLY A 335 40.12 -6.76 45.77
N CYS A 336 40.80 -7.91 45.70
CA CYS A 336 40.16 -9.20 45.38
C CYS A 336 39.39 -9.78 46.59
N VAL A 337 38.68 -10.89 46.35
CA VAL A 337 38.21 -11.94 47.29
C VAL A 337 36.75 -11.88 47.78
N SER A 338 35.96 -12.86 47.28
CA SER A 338 34.98 -13.74 47.98
C SER A 338 33.89 -13.11 48.89
N SER A 339 32.64 -13.56 48.88
CA SER A 339 32.27 -14.98 48.92
C SER A 339 30.81 -15.28 48.53
N ARG A 340 30.59 -16.52 48.09
CA ARG A 340 29.26 -17.11 47.88
C ARG A 340 28.59 -17.40 49.22
N THR A 341 27.29 -17.17 49.32
CA THR A 341 26.39 -18.14 49.99
C THR A 341 25.05 -18.24 49.27
N ARG A 342 24.68 -19.50 49.01
CA ARG A 342 23.44 -19.96 48.41
C ARG A 342 22.58 -20.48 49.57
N SER A 343 21.28 -20.17 49.62
CA SER A 343 20.29 -21.09 50.20
C SER A 343 18.86 -20.75 49.82
N ARG A 344 18.06 -21.82 49.74
CA ARG A 344 16.69 -21.89 49.25
C ARG A 344 15.99 -22.88 50.16
N THR A 345 15.04 -22.45 50.97
CA THR A 345 14.27 -23.34 51.85
C THR A 345 12.81 -23.41 51.44
N LYS A 346 12.26 -24.62 51.51
CA LYS A 346 10.87 -24.95 51.23
C LYS A 346 10.03 -24.81 52.50
N SER A 347 8.78 -24.40 52.27
CA SER A 347 7.55 -24.78 52.99
C SER A 347 7.64 -25.88 54.06
N ALA A 348 7.12 -25.59 55.25
CA ALA A 348 6.36 -26.55 56.09
C ALA A 348 5.48 -25.81 57.10
N SER A 349 4.17 -25.76 56.83
CA SER A 349 3.01 -25.64 57.76
C SER A 349 1.75 -25.55 56.91
#